data_AF-A0A2X1KFT5-F1
#
_entry.id   AF-A0A2X1KFT5-F1
#
_cell.length_a   1.000
_cell.length_b   1.000
_cell.length_c   1.000
_cell.angle_alpha   90.00
_cell.angle_beta   90.00
_cell.angle_gamma   90.00
#
_symmetry.space_group_name_H-M   'P 1'
#
loop_
_entity.id
_entity.type
_entity.pdbx_description
1 polymer ?
#
loop_
_entity_poly.entity_id
_entity_poly.type
_entity_poly.pdbx_seq_one_letter_code
_entity_poly.pdbx_strand_id
1 'polypeptide(L)'
;MDAPCYPFSQRLVDKKVTAEIQWALKHDPYCCADNMDRKPIEDVIFEINNFISLGGRTIVDATGSESIGRDAQALREVALKTGLNIVASSGPYLEKFESQRIHKTVDELATTIDKELNQGIGDTDIRAGMIGEIGVSPTFTEAEHNSLRAASLAQINNPHVAMNIHMPGWLSSR
;
A
#
# COMPACT_ATOMS: atom_id res chain seq x y z
N MET A 1 13.84 1.07 3.80
CA MET A 1 14.42 -0.27 3.68
C MET A 1 14.67 -0.80 5.07
N ASP A 2 14.33 -2.06 5.32
CA ASP A 2 14.66 -2.71 6.58
C ASP A 2 16.17 -3.04 6.60
N ALA A 3 16.76 -3.09 7.79
CA ALA A 3 18.15 -3.55 7.91
C ALA A 3 18.23 -5.03 7.49
N PRO A 4 19.21 -5.43 6.66
CA PRO A 4 19.37 -6.83 6.24
C PRO A 4 19.38 -7.79 7.43
N CYS A 5 18.49 -8.79 7.43
CA CYS A 5 18.35 -9.73 8.54
C CYS A 5 19.43 -10.83 8.53
N TYR A 6 20.07 -11.08 7.39
CA TYR A 6 21.01 -12.18 7.20
C TYR A 6 22.38 -11.68 6.71
N PRO A 7 23.48 -12.39 7.02
CA PRO A 7 24.81 -12.02 6.50
C PRO A 7 24.88 -11.96 4.97
N PHE A 8 24.11 -12.79 4.26
CA PHE A 8 24.07 -12.77 2.79
C PHE A 8 23.31 -11.55 2.25
N SER A 9 22.29 -11.06 2.95
CA SER A 9 21.45 -9.96 2.46
C SER A 9 22.13 -8.60 2.52
N GLN A 10 23.16 -8.44 3.36
CA GLN A 10 24.01 -7.23 3.38
C GLN A 10 24.62 -6.90 2.02
N ARG A 11 24.87 -7.91 1.17
CA ARG A 11 25.47 -7.72 -0.16
C ARG A 11 24.45 -7.40 -1.25
N LEU A 12 23.16 -7.38 -0.93
CA LEU A 12 22.06 -7.24 -1.88
C LEU A 12 21.43 -5.84 -1.90
N VAL A 13 21.77 -5.00 -0.91
CA VAL A 13 21.14 -3.68 -0.70
C VAL A 13 21.08 -2.85 -1.98
N ASP A 14 22.22 -2.72 -2.66
CA ASP A 14 22.35 -1.90 -3.87
C ASP A 14 22.37 -2.73 -5.17
N LYS A 15 22.04 -4.02 -5.10
CA LYS A 15 22.02 -4.90 -6.28
C LYS A 15 20.73 -4.72 -7.07
N LYS A 16 20.81 -4.89 -8.39
CA LYS A 16 19.64 -5.04 -9.25
C LYS A 16 19.02 -6.43 -9.10
N VAL A 17 17.70 -6.50 -9.14
CA VAL A 17 16.97 -7.76 -9.13
C VAL A 17 17.33 -8.56 -10.38
N THR A 18 17.74 -9.80 -10.17
CA THR A 18 18.05 -10.78 -11.22
C THR A 18 17.60 -12.17 -10.79
N ALA A 19 17.48 -13.09 -11.75
CA ALA A 19 17.15 -14.48 -11.46
C ALA A 19 18.16 -15.14 -10.49
N GLU A 20 19.44 -14.75 -10.54
CA GLU A 20 20.51 -15.30 -9.70
C GLU A 20 20.30 -15.03 -8.20
N ILE A 21 19.73 -13.88 -7.85
CA ILE A 21 19.51 -13.48 -6.45
C ILE A 21 18.09 -13.75 -5.96
N GLN A 22 17.22 -14.32 -6.82
CA GLN A 22 15.82 -14.59 -6.49
C GLN A 22 15.69 -15.45 -5.22
N TRP A 23 16.57 -16.45 -5.05
CA TRP A 23 16.55 -17.31 -3.87
C TRP A 23 16.72 -16.50 -2.58
N ALA A 24 17.60 -15.49 -2.59
CA ALA A 24 17.89 -14.68 -1.43
C ALA A 24 16.75 -13.70 -1.12
N LEU A 25 16.16 -13.11 -2.16
CA LEU A 25 15.00 -12.20 -2.02
C LEU A 25 13.74 -12.91 -1.50
N LYS A 26 13.61 -14.23 -1.70
CA LYS A 26 12.53 -15.01 -1.07
C LYS A 26 12.66 -15.09 0.45
N HIS A 27 13.86 -14.92 1.00
CA HIS A 27 14.12 -14.96 2.44
C HIS A 27 14.14 -13.56 3.08
N ASP A 28 14.60 -12.54 2.35
CA ASP A 28 14.72 -11.17 2.85
C ASP A 28 14.36 -10.17 1.73
N PRO A 29 13.08 -10.04 1.35
CA PRO A 29 12.67 -9.26 0.17
C PRO A 29 12.89 -7.76 0.34
N TYR A 30 12.84 -7.27 1.58
CA TYR A 30 12.95 -5.84 1.91
C TYR A 30 14.40 -5.34 1.98
N CYS A 31 15.39 -6.25 1.90
CA CYS A 31 16.80 -5.89 1.97
C CYS A 31 17.36 -5.23 0.70
N CYS A 32 16.67 -5.32 -0.43
CA CYS A 32 17.15 -4.88 -1.73
C CYS A 32 16.35 -3.65 -2.21
N ALA A 33 17.04 -2.53 -2.44
CA ALA A 33 16.41 -1.28 -2.86
C ALA A 33 15.64 -1.45 -4.18
N ASP A 34 16.24 -2.11 -5.16
CA ASP A 34 15.64 -2.34 -6.47
C ASP A 34 14.39 -3.22 -6.39
N ASN A 35 14.32 -4.16 -5.43
CA ASN A 35 13.14 -5.00 -5.24
C ASN A 35 11.94 -4.21 -4.68
N MET A 36 12.22 -3.17 -3.89
CA MET A 36 11.22 -2.31 -3.25
C MET A 36 10.87 -1.07 -4.05
N ASP A 37 11.60 -0.80 -5.12
CA ASP A 37 11.41 0.38 -5.93
C ASP A 37 10.20 0.24 -6.87
N ARG A 38 9.62 1.39 -7.18
CA ARG A 38 8.53 1.52 -8.15
C ARG A 38 9.00 0.97 -9.50
N LYS A 39 8.12 0.22 -10.17
CA LYS A 39 8.38 -0.31 -11.50
C LYS A 39 7.95 0.66 -12.60
N PRO A 40 8.66 0.68 -13.75
CA PRO A 40 8.22 1.42 -14.92
C PRO A 40 6.78 1.08 -15.28
N ILE A 41 5.98 2.09 -15.66
CA ILE A 41 4.56 1.90 -15.92
C ILE A 41 4.28 0.91 -17.06
N GLU A 42 5.18 0.84 -18.05
CA GLU A 42 5.06 -0.10 -19.16
C GLU A 42 5.23 -1.57 -18.70
N ASP A 43 6.08 -1.82 -17.71
CA ASP A 43 6.22 -3.15 -17.09
C ASP A 43 4.96 -3.51 -16.28
N VAL A 44 4.38 -2.53 -15.57
CA VAL A 44 3.11 -2.71 -14.83
C VAL A 44 1.97 -3.04 -15.79
N ILE A 45 1.87 -2.33 -16.92
CA ILE A 45 0.85 -2.57 -17.96
C ILE A 45 1.04 -3.95 -18.58
N PHE A 46 2.28 -4.36 -18.86
CA PHE A 46 2.58 -5.70 -19.37
C PHE A 46 2.04 -6.78 -18.43
N GLU A 47 2.32 -6.70 -17.13
CA GLU A 47 1.82 -7.67 -16.14
C GLU A 47 0.29 -7.64 -15.99
N ILE A 48 -0.31 -6.46 -16.03
CA ILE A 48 -1.77 -6.31 -15.97
C ILE A 48 -2.45 -6.95 -17.20
N ASN A 49 -1.85 -6.84 -18.38
CA ASN A 49 -2.38 -7.49 -19.58
C ASN A 49 -2.39 -9.02 -19.46
N ASN A 50 -1.46 -9.62 -18.70
CA ASN A 50 -1.51 -11.04 -18.38
C ASN A 50 -2.77 -11.38 -17.57
N PHE A 51 -3.11 -10.58 -16.55
CA PHE A 51 -4.35 -10.74 -15.78
C PHE A 51 -5.62 -10.55 -16.64
N ILE A 52 -5.63 -9.53 -17.51
CA ILE A 52 -6.75 -9.26 -18.44
C ILE A 52 -6.94 -10.43 -19.41
N SER A 53 -5.86 -11.02 -19.92
CA SER A 53 -5.92 -12.14 -20.88
C SER A 53 -6.62 -13.37 -20.31
N LEU A 54 -6.62 -13.52 -18.98
CA LEU A 54 -7.31 -14.58 -18.24
C LEU A 54 -8.74 -14.19 -17.82
N GLY A 55 -9.25 -13.06 -18.29
CA GLY A 55 -10.60 -12.56 -18.00
C GLY A 55 -10.68 -11.62 -16.79
N GLY A 56 -9.55 -11.20 -16.23
CA GLY A 56 -9.48 -10.21 -15.16
C GLY A 56 -10.12 -8.87 -15.54
N ARG A 57 -10.86 -8.25 -14.60
CA ARG A 57 -11.64 -7.02 -14.86
C ARG A 57 -11.39 -5.88 -13.89
N THR A 58 -10.95 -6.20 -12.68
CA THR A 58 -10.76 -5.20 -11.62
C THR A 58 -9.57 -5.57 -10.75
N ILE A 59 -8.72 -4.59 -10.45
CA ILE A 59 -7.69 -4.68 -9.42
C ILE A 59 -7.98 -3.62 -8.36
N VAL A 60 -7.80 -3.99 -7.10
CA VAL A 60 -7.75 -3.04 -5.99
C VAL A 60 -6.29 -2.85 -5.62
N ASP A 61 -5.77 -1.64 -5.79
CA ASP A 61 -4.43 -1.28 -5.34
C ASP A 61 -4.50 -0.86 -3.88
N ALA A 62 -3.93 -1.69 -3.00
CA ALA A 62 -3.98 -1.49 -1.55
C ALA A 62 -2.96 -0.48 -1.03
N THR A 63 -2.18 0.17 -1.91
CA THR A 63 -1.21 1.19 -1.53
C THR A 63 -1.97 2.44 -1.07
N GLY A 64 -2.24 2.55 0.24
CA GLY A 64 -3.18 3.49 0.82
C GLY A 64 -2.64 4.88 1.13
N SER A 65 -1.32 5.08 1.07
CA SER A 65 -0.70 6.35 1.46
C SER A 65 0.59 6.64 0.70
N GLU A 66 1.02 7.90 0.73
CA GLU A 66 2.30 8.33 0.15
C GLU A 66 3.50 7.63 0.79
N SER A 67 3.38 7.14 2.04
CA SER A 67 4.50 6.56 2.79
C SER A 67 5.01 5.25 2.17
N ILE A 68 4.13 4.56 1.44
CA ILE A 68 4.42 3.31 0.71
C ILE A 68 4.31 3.47 -0.81
N GLY A 69 4.26 4.72 -1.30
CA GLY A 69 4.39 5.02 -2.72
C GLY A 69 3.08 5.07 -3.51
N ARG A 70 1.94 5.37 -2.87
CA ARG A 70 0.67 5.56 -3.58
C ARG A 70 0.81 6.64 -4.66
N ASP A 71 0.43 6.30 -5.89
CA ASP A 71 0.40 7.22 -7.03
C ASP A 71 -0.93 7.12 -7.78
N ALA A 72 -1.89 7.96 -7.40
CA ALA A 72 -3.22 7.97 -7.99
C ALA A 72 -3.20 8.27 -9.50
N GLN A 73 -2.31 9.16 -9.96
CA GLN A 73 -2.23 9.53 -11.37
C GLN A 73 -1.73 8.36 -12.22
N ALA A 74 -0.73 7.62 -11.73
CA ALA A 74 -0.27 6.40 -12.39
C ALA A 74 -1.36 5.33 -12.45
N LEU A 75 -2.12 5.13 -11.36
CA LEU A 75 -3.25 4.20 -11.37
C LEU A 75 -4.30 4.60 -12.43
N ARG A 76 -4.61 5.90 -12.55
CA ARG A 76 -5.49 6.41 -13.60
C ARG A 76 -4.91 6.18 -15.00
N GLU A 77 -3.61 6.44 -15.21
CA GLU A 77 -2.97 6.23 -16.50
C GLU A 77 -3.04 4.76 -16.92
N VAL A 78 -2.74 3.83 -16.02
CA VAL A 78 -2.86 2.38 -16.27
C VAL A 78 -4.30 2.00 -16.59
N ALA A 79 -5.28 2.49 -15.83
CA ALA A 79 -6.70 2.20 -16.09
C ALA A 79 -7.14 2.67 -17.48
N LEU A 80 -6.73 3.88 -17.89
CA LEU A 80 -7.03 4.43 -19.21
C LEU A 80 -6.34 3.67 -20.35
N LYS A 81 -5.07 3.28 -20.17
CA LYS A 81 -4.30 2.54 -21.19
C LYS A 81 -4.78 1.10 -21.38
N THR A 82 -5.29 0.45 -20.32
CA THR A 82 -5.65 -0.97 -20.33
C THR A 82 -7.15 -1.24 -20.41
N GLY A 83 -8.00 -0.26 -20.03
CA GLY A 83 -9.43 -0.45 -19.86
C GLY A 83 -9.83 -1.29 -18.64
N LEU A 84 -8.88 -1.60 -17.75
CA LEU A 84 -9.14 -2.30 -16.48
C LEU A 84 -9.76 -1.33 -15.46
N ASN A 85 -10.68 -1.83 -14.63
CA ASN A 85 -11.11 -1.08 -13.45
C ASN A 85 -10.00 -1.13 -12.39
N ILE A 86 -9.53 0.03 -11.94
CA ILE A 86 -8.53 0.11 -10.85
C ILE A 86 -9.13 0.91 -9.71
N VAL A 87 -9.19 0.30 -8.53
CA VAL A 87 -9.66 0.93 -7.29
C VAL A 87 -8.45 1.35 -6.47
N ALA A 88 -8.25 2.66 -6.30
CA ALA A 88 -7.25 3.21 -5.39
C ALA A 88 -7.73 3.11 -3.93
N SER A 89 -6.79 3.12 -2.99
CA SER A 89 -7.09 3.03 -1.56
C SER A 89 -6.60 4.24 -0.77
N SER A 90 -7.16 4.42 0.42
CA SER A 90 -6.82 5.50 1.35
C SER A 90 -6.70 4.99 2.78
N GLY A 91 -5.55 5.19 3.41
CA GLY A 91 -5.37 4.88 4.82
C GLY A 91 -3.89 4.79 5.23
N PRO A 92 -3.54 5.17 6.47
CA PRO A 92 -2.17 5.03 6.94
C PRO A 92 -1.75 3.56 7.09
N TYR A 93 -0.53 3.26 6.66
CA TYR A 93 0.11 1.96 6.85
C TYR A 93 0.80 1.86 8.22
N LEU A 94 1.83 1.02 8.37
CA LEU A 94 2.54 0.81 9.63
C LEU A 94 3.30 2.07 10.06
N GLU A 95 3.41 2.29 11.37
CA GLU A 95 4.08 3.48 11.94
C GLU A 95 5.52 3.62 11.43
N LYS A 96 6.22 2.50 11.22
CA LYS A 96 7.60 2.50 10.70
C LYS A 96 7.75 3.16 9.32
N PHE A 97 6.69 3.14 8.50
CA PHE A 97 6.68 3.79 7.19
C PHE A 97 6.07 5.19 7.26
N GLU A 98 4.96 5.33 7.99
CA GLU A 98 4.25 6.61 8.10
C GLU A 98 5.04 7.68 8.86
N SER A 99 5.94 7.28 9.76
CA SER A 99 6.74 8.19 10.58
C SER A 99 5.84 9.23 11.29
N GLN A 100 6.13 10.53 11.21
CA GLN A 100 5.34 11.57 11.87
C GLN A 100 3.90 11.71 11.35
N ARG A 101 3.56 11.17 10.16
CA ARG A 101 2.24 11.36 9.53
C ARG A 101 1.11 10.68 10.30
N ILE A 102 1.39 9.52 10.91
CA ILE A 102 0.40 8.73 11.65
C ILE A 102 0.11 9.28 13.06
N HIS A 103 0.94 10.20 13.57
CA HIS A 103 0.76 10.80 14.91
C HIS A 103 -0.20 12.00 14.94
N LYS A 104 -0.93 12.25 13.85
CA LYS A 104 -2.06 13.18 13.85
C LYS A 104 -3.17 12.68 14.77
N THR A 105 -4.09 13.58 15.12
CA THR A 105 -5.27 13.18 15.90
C THR A 105 -6.15 12.22 15.08
N VAL A 106 -6.92 11.39 15.79
CA VAL A 106 -7.87 10.45 15.18
C VAL A 106 -8.82 11.16 14.21
N ASP A 107 -9.32 12.34 14.59
CA ASP A 107 -10.26 13.12 13.77
C ASP A 107 -9.59 13.69 12.51
N GLU A 108 -8.33 14.14 12.59
CA GLU A 108 -7.58 14.61 11.42
C GLU A 108 -7.29 13.48 10.43
N LEU A 109 -6.94 12.29 10.94
CA LEU A 109 -6.75 11.09 10.11
C LEU A 109 -8.07 10.67 9.45
N ALA A 110 -9.16 10.63 10.20
CA ALA A 110 -10.48 10.26 9.68
C ALA A 110 -10.95 11.26 8.61
N THR A 111 -10.76 12.56 8.86
CA THR A 111 -11.07 13.63 7.91
C THR A 111 -10.25 13.51 6.62
N THR A 112 -8.97 13.12 6.74
CA THR A 112 -8.12 12.89 5.57
C THR A 112 -8.67 11.74 4.73
N ILE A 113 -8.97 10.59 5.34
CA ILE A 113 -9.53 9.43 4.64
C ILE A 113 -10.88 9.79 3.98
N ASP A 114 -11.77 10.46 4.71
CA ASP A 114 -13.08 10.88 4.20
C ASP A 114 -12.95 11.83 3.00
N LYS A 115 -12.03 12.80 3.07
CA LYS A 115 -11.73 13.70 1.95
C LYS A 115 -11.25 12.94 0.72
N GLU A 116 -10.37 11.96 0.89
CA GLU A 116 -9.84 11.17 -0.23
C GLU A 116 -10.89 10.25 -0.86
N LEU A 117 -11.85 9.76 -0.08
CA LEU A 117 -12.99 8.99 -0.57
C LEU A 117 -14.01 9.86 -1.33
N ASN A 118 -14.22 11.11 -0.90
CA ASN A 118 -15.34 11.91 -1.38
C ASN A 118 -14.94 13.05 -2.34
N GLN A 119 -13.72 13.56 -2.25
CA GLN A 119 -13.25 14.74 -3.00
C GLN A 119 -12.09 14.38 -3.93
N GLY A 120 -11.09 13.66 -3.42
CA GLY A 120 -9.95 13.20 -4.20
C GLY A 120 -8.65 13.07 -3.39
N ILE A 121 -7.71 12.30 -3.92
CA ILE A 121 -6.40 12.01 -3.33
C ILE A 121 -5.43 13.16 -3.66
N GLY A 122 -4.84 13.77 -2.62
CA GLY A 122 -3.94 14.92 -2.78
C GLY A 122 -4.62 16.10 -3.48
N ASP A 123 -4.00 16.59 -4.54
CA ASP A 123 -4.52 17.67 -5.40
C ASP A 123 -5.29 17.15 -6.64
N THR A 124 -5.60 15.85 -6.67
CA THR A 124 -6.30 15.22 -7.80
C THR A 124 -7.79 15.14 -7.56
N ASP A 125 -8.56 14.90 -8.63
CA ASP A 125 -9.97 14.54 -8.59
C ASP A 125 -10.18 13.01 -8.53
N ILE A 126 -9.13 12.24 -8.27
CA ILE A 126 -9.17 10.77 -8.19
C ILE A 126 -9.55 10.38 -6.78
N ARG A 127 -10.71 9.74 -6.61
CA ARG A 127 -11.18 9.27 -5.30
C ARG A 127 -10.68 7.87 -5.02
N ALA A 128 -10.38 7.60 -3.75
CA ALA A 128 -10.21 6.24 -3.26
C ALA A 128 -11.56 5.50 -3.25
N GLY A 129 -11.53 4.18 -3.42
CA GLY A 129 -12.71 3.30 -3.33
C GLY A 129 -12.60 2.22 -2.25
N MET A 130 -11.48 2.16 -1.52
CA MET A 130 -11.27 1.30 -0.37
C MET A 130 -10.54 2.07 0.74
N ILE A 131 -10.87 1.79 1.99
CA ILE A 131 -10.09 2.24 3.15
C ILE A 131 -9.00 1.20 3.42
N GLY A 132 -7.73 1.60 3.38
CA GLY A 132 -6.58 0.75 3.69
C GLY A 132 -5.49 0.70 2.61
N GLU A 133 -4.57 -0.26 2.66
CA GLU A 133 -4.44 -1.25 3.75
C GLU A 133 -4.05 -0.58 5.09
N ILE A 134 -4.88 -0.70 6.12
CA ILE A 134 -4.61 -0.07 7.42
C ILE A 134 -3.57 -0.88 8.18
N GLY A 135 -2.46 -0.24 8.51
CA GLY A 135 -1.33 -0.89 9.17
C GLY A 135 -1.61 -1.32 10.60
N VAL A 136 -1.54 -2.63 10.88
CA VAL A 136 -1.41 -3.19 12.23
C VAL A 136 -0.12 -3.99 12.31
N SER A 137 0.87 -3.49 13.05
CA SER A 137 2.13 -4.20 13.27
C SER A 137 2.00 -5.22 14.41
N PRO A 138 2.99 -6.11 14.60
CA PRO A 138 3.07 -6.98 15.78
C PRO A 138 2.97 -6.28 17.14
N THR A 139 3.42 -5.02 17.20
CA THR A 139 3.41 -4.23 18.45
C THR A 139 2.07 -3.52 18.65
N PHE A 140 1.30 -3.33 17.57
CA PHE A 140 0.07 -2.54 17.51
C PHE A 140 0.18 -1.24 18.32
N THR A 141 1.03 -0.34 17.84
CA THR A 141 1.40 0.86 18.58
C THR A 141 0.19 1.78 18.81
N GLU A 142 0.32 2.75 19.72
CA GLU A 142 -0.73 3.75 19.94
C GLU A 142 -1.09 4.52 18.66
N ALA A 143 -0.10 4.80 17.79
CA ALA A 143 -0.34 5.46 16.52
C ALA A 143 -1.13 4.57 15.54
N GLU A 144 -0.78 3.28 15.44
CA GLU A 144 -1.51 2.30 14.62
C GLU A 144 -2.94 2.06 15.14
N HIS A 145 -3.10 2.01 16.46
CA HIS A 145 -4.41 1.92 17.11
C HIS A 145 -5.28 3.16 16.80
N ASN A 146 -4.70 4.36 16.88
CA ASN A 146 -5.40 5.60 16.52
C ASN A 146 -5.72 5.66 15.01
N SER A 147 -4.82 5.17 14.15
CA SER A 147 -5.08 5.02 12.71
C SER A 147 -6.26 4.09 12.43
N LEU A 148 -6.33 2.93 13.09
CA LEU A 148 -7.45 2.00 12.93
C LEU A 148 -8.77 2.58 13.42
N ARG A 149 -8.76 3.34 14.52
CA ARG A 149 -9.94 4.09 14.99
C ARG A 149 -10.37 5.15 13.98
N ALA A 150 -9.43 5.89 13.41
CA ALA A 150 -9.70 6.89 12.39
C ALA A 150 -10.33 6.27 11.12
N ALA A 151 -9.78 5.14 10.66
CA ALA A 151 -10.33 4.36 9.56
C ALA A 151 -11.77 3.90 9.85
N SER A 152 -12.04 3.46 11.09
CA SER A 152 -13.39 3.05 11.53
C SER A 152 -14.38 4.21 11.51
N LEU A 153 -13.98 5.41 11.96
CA LEU A 153 -14.82 6.61 11.87
C LEU A 153 -15.11 7.00 10.42
N ALA A 154 -14.08 6.98 9.56
CA ALA A 154 -14.26 7.25 8.14
C ALA A 154 -15.19 6.23 7.47
N GLN A 155 -15.12 4.95 7.84
CA GLN A 155 -16.03 3.92 7.33
C GLN A 155 -17.49 4.15 7.78
N ILE A 156 -17.72 4.58 9.03
CA ILE A 156 -19.07 4.91 9.52
C ILE A 156 -19.70 6.01 8.64
N ASN A 157 -18.92 7.01 8.24
CA ASN A 157 -19.37 8.07 7.34
C ASN A 157 -19.54 7.62 5.88
N ASN A 158 -18.92 6.50 5.50
CA ASN A 158 -18.90 5.97 4.14
C ASN A 158 -19.32 4.48 4.13
N PRO A 159 -20.60 4.17 4.43
CA PRO A 159 -21.05 2.80 4.74
C PRO A 159 -20.95 1.79 3.59
N HIS A 160 -20.68 2.26 2.37
CA HIS A 160 -20.50 1.41 1.18
C HIS A 160 -19.03 1.11 0.87
N VAL A 161 -18.10 1.69 1.62
CA VAL A 161 -16.66 1.55 1.39
C VAL A 161 -16.12 0.43 2.28
N ALA A 162 -15.49 -0.56 1.64
CA ALA A 162 -14.82 -1.65 2.35
C ALA A 162 -13.57 -1.14 3.08
N MET A 163 -13.25 -1.79 4.20
CA MET A 163 -11.99 -1.57 4.91
C MET A 163 -11.12 -2.81 4.81
N ASN A 164 -9.86 -2.62 4.44
CA ASN A 164 -8.83 -3.65 4.44
C ASN A 164 -7.78 -3.32 5.52
N ILE A 165 -7.42 -4.33 6.30
CA ILE A 165 -6.48 -4.19 7.42
C ILE A 165 -5.29 -5.10 7.13
N HIS A 166 -4.10 -4.50 7.10
CA HIS A 166 -2.84 -5.23 7.10
C HIS A 166 -2.65 -5.87 8.46
N MET A 167 -2.58 -7.19 8.50
CA MET A 167 -2.42 -7.96 9.74
C MET A 167 -1.01 -8.53 9.86
N PRO A 168 -0.46 -8.64 11.09
CA PRO A 168 0.80 -9.33 11.31
C PRO A 168 0.57 -10.85 11.25
N GLY A 169 0.44 -11.39 10.02
CA GLY A 169 -0.05 -12.74 9.76
C GLY A 169 0.77 -13.91 10.33
N TRP A 170 1.96 -13.65 10.89
CA TRP A 170 2.81 -14.66 11.54
C TRP A 170 2.67 -14.72 13.06
N LEU A 171 1.98 -13.75 13.68
CA LEU A 171 1.60 -13.85 15.08
C LEU A 171 0.39 -14.79 15.20
N SER A 172 0.66 -16.09 15.31
CA SER A 172 -0.34 -17.02 15.82
C SER A 172 -0.69 -16.59 17.25
N SER A 173 -1.97 -16.36 17.54
CA SER A 173 -2.47 -16.20 18.90
C SER A 173 -1.88 -17.30 19.78
N ARG A 174 -1.08 -16.93 20.77
CA ARG A 174 -0.75 -17.79 21.91
C ARG A 174 -1.77 -17.57 23.01
#